data_AF-A0A7J8PXG2-F1
#
_entry.id   AF-A0A7J8PXG2-F1
#
_cell.length_a   1.000
_cell.length_b   1.000
_cell.length_c   1.000
_cell.angle_alpha   90.00
_cell.angle_beta   90.00
_cell.angle_gamma   90.00
#
_symmetry.space_group_name_H-M   'P 1'
#
loop_
_entity.id
_entity.type
_entity.pdbx_description
1 polymer ?
#
loop_
_entity_poly.entity_id
_entity_poly.type
_entity_poly.pdbx_seq_one_letter_code
_entity_poly.pdbx_strand_id
1 'polypeptide(L)'
;VLERVLEECGDDLDSAIRRLNELRLGSADRNAAIAADDKTGVELKELQAQGVAANGDVAKEPTAPEAMDGSDWVELFVREMLNASNIDDARARASRALEVLEKSICARAGAKVAQNFHQVVSHDC
;
A
#
# COMPACT_ATOMS: atom_id res chain seq x y z
N VAL A 1 12.49 7.07 -15.66
CA VAL A 1 13.01 8.26 -14.93
C VAL A 1 14.24 7.89 -14.13
N LEU A 2 14.18 6.91 -13.23
CA LEU A 2 15.34 6.46 -12.44
C LEU A 2 16.51 5.98 -13.31
N GLU A 3 16.24 5.05 -14.23
CA GLU A 3 17.25 4.48 -15.14
C GLU A 3 17.94 5.56 -15.99
N ARG A 4 17.16 6.49 -16.57
CA ARG A 4 17.69 7.64 -17.32
C ARG A 4 18.54 8.57 -16.45
N VAL A 5 18.15 8.82 -15.21
CA VAL A 5 18.92 9.68 -14.28
C VAL A 5 20.23 9.02 -13.88
N LEU A 6 20.25 7.70 -13.69
CA LEU A 6 21.47 6.94 -13.41
C LEU A 6 22.45 6.99 -14.59
N GLU A 7 21.94 6.76 -15.79
CA GLU A 7 22.74 6.73 -17.02
C GLU A 7 23.33 8.12 -17.34
N GLU A 8 22.55 9.20 -17.16
CA GLU A 8 23.06 10.57 -17.29
C GLU A 8 24.01 11.00 -16.17
N CYS A 9 23.96 10.35 -15.01
CA CYS A 9 24.90 10.57 -13.90
C CYS A 9 26.14 9.67 -13.98
N GLY A 10 26.29 8.84 -15.02
CA GLY A 10 27.44 7.95 -15.19
C GLY A 10 27.55 6.93 -14.06
N ASP A 11 26.42 6.37 -13.62
CA ASP A 11 26.30 5.44 -12.49
C ASP A 11 26.78 6.02 -11.13
N ASP A 12 27.03 7.33 -11.04
CA ASP A 12 27.35 8.02 -9.78
C ASP A 12 26.07 8.20 -8.95
N LEU A 13 25.96 7.38 -7.91
CA LEU A 13 24.78 7.30 -7.07
C LEU A 13 24.50 8.62 -6.33
N ASP A 14 25.54 9.32 -5.86
CA ASP A 14 25.39 10.61 -5.16
C ASP A 14 24.82 11.70 -6.08
N SER A 15 25.27 11.75 -7.33
CA SER A 15 24.76 12.66 -8.36
C SER A 15 23.33 12.31 -8.77
N ALA A 16 22.99 11.02 -8.87
CA ALA A 16 21.63 10.56 -9.15
C ALA A 16 20.65 10.93 -8.03
N ILE A 17 21.04 10.76 -6.78
CA ILE A 17 20.23 11.15 -5.61
C ILE A 17 20.00 12.66 -5.59
N ARG A 18 21.03 13.46 -5.89
CA ARG A 18 20.90 14.93 -5.95
C ARG A 18 19.90 15.37 -7.03
N ARG A 19 20.06 14.87 -8.26
CA ARG A 19 19.15 15.21 -9.39
C ARG A 19 17.72 14.77 -9.15
N LEU A 20 17.50 13.61 -8.52
CA LEU A 20 16.16 13.13 -8.19
C LEU A 20 15.47 14.03 -7.15
N ASN A 21 16.22 14.53 -6.16
CA ASN A 21 15.69 15.48 -5.18
C ASN A 21 15.33 16.82 -5.82
N GLU A 22 16.16 17.34 -6.73
CA GLU A 22 15.89 18.56 -7.51
C GLU A 22 14.62 18.42 -8.36
N LEU A 23 14.46 17.28 -9.06
CA LEU A 23 13.26 16.95 -9.83
C LEU A 23 11.99 16.92 -8.97
N ARG A 24 12.08 16.36 -7.74
CA ARG A 24 10.95 16.30 -6.80
C ARG A 24 10.57 17.68 -6.27
N LEU A 25 11.57 18.51 -5.93
CA LEU A 25 11.37 19.88 -5.45
C LEU A 25 10.81 20.80 -6.55
N GLY A 26 11.35 20.72 -7.76
CA GLY A 26 10.86 21.49 -8.91
C GLY A 26 9.45 21.08 -9.38
N SER A 27 8.98 19.89 -9.02
CA SER A 27 7.59 19.45 -9.25
C SER A 27 6.63 20.05 -8.22
N ALA A 28 7.05 20.14 -6.95
CA ALA A 28 6.24 20.71 -5.88
C ALA A 28 5.99 22.23 -6.08
N ASP A 29 6.99 22.96 -6.59
CA ASP A 29 6.88 24.39 -6.89
C ASP A 29 5.84 24.68 -8.00
N ARG A 30 5.79 23.82 -9.03
CA ARG A 30 4.79 23.91 -10.11
C ARG A 30 3.37 23.55 -9.65
N ASN A 31 3.24 22.66 -8.66
CA ASN A 31 1.94 22.26 -8.12
C ASN A 31 1.36 23.31 -7.14
N ALA A 32 2.20 24.07 -6.44
CA ALA A 32 1.77 25.16 -5.58
C ALA A 32 1.15 26.33 -6.37
N ALA A 33 1.61 26.57 -7.61
CA ALA A 33 1.05 27.58 -8.50
C ALA A 33 -0.33 27.21 -9.06
N ILE A 34 -0.67 25.92 -9.15
CA ILE A 34 -1.98 25.45 -9.66
C ILE A 34 -3.04 25.42 -8.54
N ALA A 35 -2.65 25.24 -7.29
CA ALA A 35 -3.57 25.14 -6.15
C ALA A 35 -4.11 26.49 -5.64
N ALA A 36 -3.75 27.62 -6.25
CA ALA A 36 -4.14 28.96 -5.79
C ALA A 36 -5.50 29.45 -6.31
N ASP A 37 -6.20 28.72 -7.20
CA ASP A 37 -7.40 29.23 -7.89
C ASP A 37 -8.74 28.63 -7.45
N ASP A 38 -8.80 27.50 -6.72
CA ASP A 38 -10.10 26.90 -6.35
C ASP A 38 -10.40 27.01 -4.85
N LYS A 39 -10.97 28.15 -4.48
CA LYS A 39 -11.58 28.40 -3.17
C LYS A 39 -13.10 28.30 -3.25
N THR A 40 -13.65 27.14 -2.92
CA THR A 40 -15.02 27.04 -2.38
C THR A 40 -15.12 25.86 -1.43
N GLY A 41 -15.23 26.17 -0.14
CA GLY A 41 -15.48 25.19 0.92
C GLY A 41 -16.95 24.82 1.05
N VAL A 42 -17.21 23.61 1.53
CA VAL A 42 -18.48 23.18 2.17
C VAL A 42 -18.10 22.08 3.16
N GLU A 43 -17.96 22.41 4.44
CA GLU A 43 -18.89 22.10 5.54
C GLU A 43 -19.01 20.60 5.86
N LEU A 44 -18.32 20.24 6.95
CA LEU A 44 -18.38 19.00 7.70
C LEU A 44 -19.80 18.83 8.29
N LYS A 45 -20.45 17.68 8.09
CA LYS A 45 -21.65 17.35 8.86
C LYS A 45 -21.65 15.91 9.36
N GLU A 46 -21.84 15.83 10.67
CA GLU A 46 -21.75 14.73 11.59
C GLU A 46 -22.94 13.74 11.55
N LEU A 47 -22.61 12.46 11.78
CA LEU A 47 -23.21 11.47 12.69
C LEU A 47 -24.70 11.05 12.59
N GLN A 48 -24.91 9.73 12.41
CA GLN A 48 -25.81 8.86 13.21
C GLN A 48 -25.61 7.39 12.78
N ALA A 49 -25.00 6.50 13.57
CA ALA A 49 -25.46 5.82 14.79
C ALA A 49 -26.61 4.80 14.57
N GLN A 50 -26.29 3.50 14.72
CA GLN A 50 -27.19 2.43 15.19
C GLN A 50 -26.38 1.18 15.59
N GLY A 51 -26.51 0.76 16.87
CA GLY A 51 -26.04 -0.55 17.39
C GLY A 51 -26.98 -1.70 16.96
N VAL A 52 -26.90 -2.96 17.40
CA VAL A 52 -26.46 -3.60 18.66
C VAL A 52 -26.37 -5.14 18.41
N ALA A 53 -25.51 -5.83 19.19
CA ALA A 53 -25.52 -7.23 19.65
C ALA A 53 -25.26 -8.45 18.72
N ALA A 54 -24.12 -9.10 19.02
CA ALA A 54 -23.94 -10.50 19.46
C ALA A 54 -24.86 -11.63 18.94
N ASN A 55 -24.28 -12.55 18.16
CA ASN A 55 -23.98 -13.95 18.56
C ASN A 55 -23.61 -14.83 17.34
N GLY A 56 -22.72 -15.79 17.56
CA GLY A 56 -22.74 -17.07 16.83
C GLY A 56 -21.68 -17.27 15.74
N ASP A 57 -20.60 -17.95 16.13
CA ASP A 57 -19.96 -19.07 15.42
C ASP A 57 -20.01 -19.10 13.89
N VAL A 58 -18.83 -19.01 13.26
CA VAL A 58 -18.29 -20.08 12.41
C VAL A 58 -16.80 -19.81 12.29
N ALA A 59 -16.00 -20.80 12.68
CA ALA A 59 -14.60 -20.92 12.32
C ALA A 59 -14.47 -20.83 10.79
N LYS A 60 -14.22 -19.63 10.27
CA LYS A 60 -13.80 -19.45 8.89
C LYS A 60 -12.31 -19.78 8.86
N GLU A 61 -12.03 -21.05 8.55
CA GLU A 61 -10.77 -21.48 7.95
C GLU A 61 -10.26 -20.34 7.04
N PRO A 62 -9.03 -19.85 7.22
CA PRO A 62 -8.50 -18.78 6.39
C PRO A 62 -8.33 -19.33 4.98
N THR A 63 -9.39 -19.20 4.19
CA THR A 63 -9.35 -19.35 2.75
C THR A 63 -8.19 -18.48 2.29
N ALA A 64 -7.26 -19.08 1.54
CA ALA A 64 -6.05 -18.43 1.08
C ALA A 64 -6.37 -16.99 0.67
N PRO A 65 -5.64 -15.98 1.21
CA PRO A 65 -5.99 -14.60 1.00
C PRO A 65 -6.11 -14.36 -0.50
N GLU A 66 -7.33 -14.07 -0.95
CA GLU A 66 -7.58 -13.60 -2.30
C GLU A 66 -6.57 -12.49 -2.54
N ALA A 67 -5.90 -12.53 -3.70
CA ALA A 67 -4.85 -11.58 -4.01
C ALA A 67 -5.45 -10.18 -4.09
N MET A 68 -5.46 -9.48 -2.94
CA MET A 68 -5.96 -8.14 -2.82
C MET A 68 -4.97 -7.19 -3.49
N ASP A 69 -5.48 -6.33 -4.37
CA ASP A 69 -4.66 -5.34 -5.04
C ASP A 69 -4.08 -4.33 -4.05
N GLY A 70 -2.96 -3.72 -4.41
CA GLY A 70 -2.20 -2.84 -3.51
C GLY A 70 -3.02 -1.64 -3.02
N SER A 71 -3.88 -1.09 -3.87
CA SER A 71 -4.79 0.02 -3.52
C SER A 71 -5.82 -0.39 -2.47
N ASP A 72 -6.41 -1.57 -2.64
CA ASP A 72 -7.49 -2.06 -1.79
C ASP A 72 -6.93 -2.36 -0.39
N TRP A 73 -5.72 -2.93 -0.34
CA TRP A 73 -5.02 -3.18 0.93
C TRP A 73 -4.74 -1.86 1.67
N VAL A 74 -4.30 -0.82 0.96
CA VAL A 74 -4.04 0.50 1.56
C VAL A 74 -5.33 1.12 2.09
N GLU A 75 -6.43 1.05 1.33
CA GLU A 75 -7.73 1.57 1.79
C GLU A 75 -8.21 0.83 3.04
N LEU A 76 -8.11 -0.49 3.06
CA LEU A 76 -8.45 -1.30 4.24
C LEU A 76 -7.58 -0.93 5.44
N PHE A 77 -6.28 -0.77 5.24
CA PHE A 77 -5.34 -0.40 6.29
C PHE A 77 -5.67 0.97 6.88
N VAL A 78 -5.88 1.98 6.04
CA VAL A 78 -6.22 3.35 6.47
C VAL A 78 -7.58 3.37 7.19
N ARG A 79 -8.59 2.67 6.66
CA ARG A 79 -9.91 2.56 7.30
C ARG A 79 -9.82 1.91 8.68
N GLU A 80 -9.04 0.86 8.85
CA GLU A 80 -8.83 0.23 10.15
C GLU A 80 -8.15 1.17 11.15
N MET A 81 -7.20 1.99 10.71
CA MET A 81 -6.52 2.98 11.57
C MET A 81 -7.44 4.13 11.96
N LEU A 82 -8.24 4.62 11.03
CA LEU A 82 -9.22 5.68 11.30
C LEU A 82 -10.27 5.26 12.33
N ASN A 83 -10.59 3.96 12.39
CA ASN A 83 -11.52 3.40 13.36
C ASN A 83 -10.86 3.01 14.71
N ALA A 84 -9.57 3.33 14.91
CA ALA A 84 -8.89 3.03 16.15
C ALA A 84 -9.28 3.99 17.28
N SER A 85 -9.54 3.45 18.47
CA SER A 85 -9.97 4.26 19.62
C SER A 85 -8.82 5.03 20.29
N ASN A 86 -7.58 4.58 20.10
CA ASN A 86 -6.37 5.20 20.62
C ASN A 86 -5.13 4.69 19.86
N ILE A 87 -3.97 5.23 20.20
CA ILE A 87 -2.69 4.89 19.55
C ILE A 87 -2.29 3.41 19.74
N ASP A 88 -2.60 2.81 20.88
CA ASP A 88 -2.24 1.41 21.14
C ASP A 88 -3.14 0.45 20.34
N ASP A 89 -4.43 0.76 20.20
CA ASP A 89 -5.34 0.03 19.30
C ASP A 89 -4.91 0.18 17.84
N ALA A 90 -4.54 1.40 17.41
CA ALA A 90 -4.00 1.64 16.08
C ALA A 90 -2.73 0.81 15.84
N ARG A 91 -1.80 0.79 16.81
CA ARG A 91 -0.58 -0.05 16.73
C ARG A 91 -0.94 -1.53 16.62
N ALA A 92 -1.85 -2.02 17.45
CA ALA A 92 -2.26 -3.42 17.43
C ALA A 92 -2.89 -3.83 16.09
N ARG A 93 -3.77 -2.98 15.54
CA ARG A 93 -4.38 -3.18 14.22
C ARG A 93 -3.34 -3.12 13.10
N ALA A 94 -2.42 -2.16 13.14
CA ALA A 94 -1.36 -2.01 12.14
C ALA A 94 -0.45 -3.24 12.12
N SER A 95 -0.01 -3.71 13.30
CA SER A 95 0.80 -4.92 13.42
C SER A 95 0.12 -6.14 12.81
N ARG A 96 -1.18 -6.35 13.11
CA ARG A 96 -1.94 -7.47 12.52
C ARG A 96 -2.07 -7.36 11.00
N ALA A 97 -2.40 -6.18 10.48
CA ALA A 97 -2.58 -5.98 9.05
C ALA A 97 -1.27 -6.18 8.27
N LEU A 98 -0.14 -5.73 8.81
CA LEU A 98 1.18 -5.90 8.21
C LEU A 98 1.65 -7.36 8.25
N GLU A 99 1.37 -8.10 9.33
CA GLU A 99 1.68 -9.54 9.40
C GLU A 99 0.91 -10.33 8.32
N VAL A 100 -0.36 -10.00 8.10
CA VAL A 100 -1.17 -10.62 7.04
C VAL A 100 -0.61 -10.30 5.65
N LEU A 101 -0.17 -9.06 5.43
CA LEU A 101 0.46 -8.66 4.17
C LEU A 101 1.75 -9.44 3.92
N GLU A 102 2.62 -9.55 4.93
CA GLU A 102 3.86 -10.31 4.86
C GLU A 102 3.60 -11.77 4.46
N LYS A 103 2.65 -12.43 5.15
CA LYS A 103 2.24 -13.80 4.83
C LYS A 103 1.73 -13.94 3.39
N SER A 104 0.95 -12.97 2.91
CA SER A 104 0.44 -12.95 1.52
C SER A 104 1.58 -12.79 0.49
N ILE A 105 2.53 -11.89 0.73
CA ILE A 105 3.71 -11.69 -0.13
C ILE A 105 4.56 -12.96 -0.17
N CYS A 106 4.85 -13.56 0.99
CA CYS A 106 5.63 -14.79 1.10
C CYS A 106 4.95 -15.96 0.38
N ALA A 107 3.62 -16.11 0.55
CA ALA A 107 2.84 -17.14 -0.14
C ALA A 107 2.89 -16.96 -1.67
N ARG A 108 2.73 -15.72 -2.16
CA ARG A 108 2.80 -15.41 -3.59
C ARG A 108 4.20 -15.63 -4.18
N ALA A 109 5.25 -15.26 -3.44
CA ALA A 109 6.63 -15.52 -3.85
C ALA A 109 6.91 -17.02 -3.94
N GLY A 110 6.50 -17.79 -2.93
CA GLY A 110 6.61 -19.26 -2.94
C GLY A 110 5.84 -19.92 -4.08
N ALA A 111 4.60 -19.47 -4.33
CA ALA A 111 3.78 -19.95 -5.45
C ALA A 111 4.41 -19.64 -6.81
N LYS A 112 5.00 -18.45 -6.98
CA LYS A 112 5.66 -18.06 -8.23
C LYS A 112 6.92 -18.89 -8.50
N VAL A 113 7.67 -19.23 -7.46
CA VAL A 113 8.81 -20.15 -7.54
C VAL A 113 8.33 -21.55 -7.96
N ALA A 114 7.30 -22.09 -7.31
CA ALA A 114 6.73 -23.40 -7.65
C ALA A 114 6.20 -23.47 -9.11
N GLN A 115 5.59 -22.39 -9.60
CA GLN A 115 5.14 -22.31 -11.00
C GLN A 115 6.30 -22.28 -12.00
N ASN A 116 7.38 -21.55 -11.68
CA ASN A 116 8.56 -21.49 -12.54
C ASN A 116 9.20 -22.88 -12.71
N PHE A 117 9.32 -23.65 -11.63
CA PHE A 117 9.83 -25.02 -11.69
C PHE A 117 8.97 -25.95 -12.56
N HIS A 118 7.63 -25.87 -12.46
CA HIS A 118 6.76 -26.66 -13.33
C HIS A 118 6.91 -26.28 -14.81
N GLN A 119 7.10 -25.00 -15.12
CA GLN A 119 7.27 -24.56 -16.51
C GLN A 119 8.61 -25.00 -17.12
N VAL A 120 9.70 -24.97 -16.35
CA VAL A 120 11.01 -25.45 -16.82
C VAL A 120 11.00 -26.96 -17.04
N VAL A 121 10.46 -27.74 -16.09
CA VAL A 121 10.40 -29.20 -16.22
C VAL A 121 9.50 -29.66 -17.39
N SER A 122 8.43 -28.92 -17.70
CA SER A 122 7.58 -29.21 -18.86
C SER A 122 8.18 -28.78 -20.21
N HIS A 123 9.23 -27.96 -20.24
CA HIS A 123 9.89 -27.54 -21.47
C HIS A 123 11.10 -28.43 -21.85
N ASP A 124 11.64 -29.20 -20.89
CA ASP A 124 12.75 -30.13 -21.08
C ASP A 124 12.32 -31.61 -21.32
N CYS A 125 11.02 -31.87 -21.54
CA CYS A 125 10.46 -33.16 -21.95
C CYS A 125 9.83 -33.05 -23.34
#